data_AF-A0A849EV28-F1
#
_entry.id   AF-A0A849EV28-F1
#
_cell.length_a   1.000
_cell.length_b   1.000
_cell.length_c   1.000
_cell.angle_alpha   90.00
_cell.angle_beta   90.00
_cell.angle_gamma   90.00
#
_symmetry.space_group_name_H-M   'P 1'
#
loop_
_entity.id
_entity.type
_entity.pdbx_description
1 polymer ?
#
loop_
_entity_poly.entity_id
_entity_poly.type
_entity_poly.pdbx_seq_one_letter_code
_entity_poly.pdbx_strand_id
1 'polypeptide(L)'
;LEAAMMAKNIPPGMFRPFACMQWPAFRSKRWLHWVAQAERAIQPVTAPAIYAADQDAQACRRLQRCVRQHDLQDAITVHCRDFFAHGPPKVEGRLLSPGLVVLNPPYGRRLIPPKPTKTLYQRISMKLRQDFQGWRIALILPHNHLPGHLPFNPTTKAIIHGGLPLTLLTGRIETASRQ
;
A
#
# COMPACT_ATOMS: atom_id res chain seq x y z
N LEU A 1 4.91 1.91 4.05
CA LEU A 1 5.41 2.08 5.43
C LEU A 1 4.67 1.11 6.34
N GLU A 2 3.36 1.27 6.54
CA GLU A 2 2.60 0.40 7.45
C GLU A 2 2.75 -1.11 7.20
N ALA A 3 2.67 -1.56 5.95
CA ALA A 3 2.86 -2.98 5.62
C ALA A 3 4.27 -3.50 6.01
N ALA A 4 5.30 -2.66 5.88
CA ALA A 4 6.66 -3.01 6.31
C ALA A 4 6.78 -3.04 7.83
N MET A 5 6.16 -2.08 8.52
CA MET A 5 6.10 -2.09 9.98
C MET A 5 5.39 -3.33 10.51
N MET A 6 4.27 -3.73 9.91
CA MET A 6 3.58 -4.97 10.24
C MET A 6 4.47 -6.20 9.99
N ALA A 7 5.13 -6.27 8.84
CA ALA A 7 6.01 -7.40 8.50
C ALA A 7 7.23 -7.51 9.43
N LYS A 8 7.79 -6.36 9.86
CA LYS A 8 8.91 -6.28 10.81
C LYS A 8 8.46 -6.32 12.27
N ASN A 9 7.16 -6.47 12.55
CA ASN A 9 6.59 -6.40 13.90
C ASN A 9 6.98 -5.11 14.67
N ILE A 10 7.08 -3.99 13.95
CA ILE A 10 7.36 -2.67 14.52
C ILE A 10 6.04 -2.07 15.02
N PRO A 11 5.92 -1.68 16.30
CA PRO A 11 4.69 -1.10 16.82
C PRO A 11 4.43 0.29 16.19
N PRO A 12 3.16 0.67 15.99
CA PRO A 12 2.80 1.95 15.35
C PRO A 12 3.25 3.19 16.14
N GLY A 13 3.52 3.01 17.44
CA GLY A 13 4.01 4.06 18.34
C GLY A 13 5.52 4.25 18.35
N MET A 14 6.29 3.41 17.65
CA MET A 14 7.75 3.32 17.80
C MET A 14 8.47 4.65 17.59
N PHE A 15 8.03 5.43 16.60
CA PHE A 15 8.73 6.62 16.13
C PHE A 15 8.08 7.93 16.59
N ARG A 16 7.27 7.90 17.65
CA ARG A 16 6.57 9.09 18.14
C ARG A 16 6.49 9.16 19.66
N PRO A 17 6.52 10.38 20.24
CA PRO A 17 6.13 10.57 21.62
C PRO A 17 4.62 10.49 21.80
N PHE A 18 4.19 10.41 23.06
CA PHE A 18 2.80 10.45 23.48
C PHE A 18 2.59 11.57 24.51
N ALA A 19 1.46 12.28 24.45
CA ALA A 19 1.19 13.41 25.35
C ALA A 19 1.22 13.02 26.84
N CYS A 20 0.80 11.79 27.17
CA CYS A 20 0.82 11.29 28.55
C CYS A 20 2.23 11.18 29.15
N MET A 21 3.30 11.26 28.34
CA MET A 21 4.69 11.27 28.80
C MET A 21 5.05 12.54 29.59
N GLN A 22 4.24 13.60 29.46
CA GLN A 22 4.42 14.86 30.17
C GLN A 22 3.64 14.94 31.50
N TRP A 23 2.85 13.92 31.83
CA TRP A 23 2.03 13.94 33.04
C TRP A 23 2.86 13.69 34.30
N PRO A 24 2.53 14.30 35.46
CA PRO A 24 3.26 14.08 36.72
C PRO A 24 3.32 12.60 37.16
N ALA A 25 2.30 11.82 36.80
CA ALA A 25 2.22 10.40 37.13
C ALA A 25 2.97 9.48 36.13
N PHE A 26 3.59 10.03 35.07
CA PHE A 26 4.26 9.24 34.05
C PHE A 26 5.46 8.48 34.63
N ARG A 27 5.52 7.17 34.35
CA ARG A 27 6.57 6.28 34.85
C ARG A 27 7.57 5.98 33.74
N SER A 28 8.55 6.87 33.55
CA SER A 28 9.56 6.76 32.49
C SER A 28 10.29 5.42 32.46
N LYS A 29 10.68 4.88 33.62
CA LYS A 29 11.35 3.56 33.71
C LYS A 29 10.49 2.41 33.14
N ARG A 30 9.18 2.42 33.43
CA ARG A 30 8.25 1.40 32.91
C ARG A 30 8.05 1.56 31.41
N TRP A 31 7.96 2.79 30.93
CA TRP A 31 7.89 3.07 29.50
C TRP A 31 9.13 2.56 28.75
N LEU A 32 10.33 2.88 29.22
CA LEU A 32 11.58 2.42 28.61
C LEU A 32 11.69 0.89 28.61
N HIS A 33 11.17 0.22 29.63
CA HIS A 33 11.08 -1.25 29.65
C HIS A 33 10.22 -1.79 28.50
N TRP A 34 9.05 -1.20 28.23
CA TRP A 34 8.19 -1.60 27.11
C TRP A 34 8.80 -1.27 25.75
N VAL A 35 9.48 -0.13 25.61
CA VAL A 35 10.21 0.22 24.37
C VAL A 35 11.28 -0.82 24.09
N ALA A 36 12.11 -1.16 25.08
CA ALA A 36 13.14 -2.18 24.92
C ALA A 36 12.55 -3.58 24.61
N GLN A 37 11.40 -3.91 25.17
CA GLN A 37 10.70 -5.15 24.82
C GLN A 37 10.21 -5.14 23.37
N ALA A 38 9.65 -4.02 22.92
CA ALA A 38 9.18 -3.86 21.55
C ALA A 38 10.33 -3.91 20.53
N GLU A 39 11.46 -3.26 20.83
CA GLU A 39 12.67 -3.31 20.00
C GLU A 39 13.17 -4.73 19.77
N ARG A 40 13.19 -5.56 20.82
CA ARG A 40 13.57 -6.97 20.71
C ARG A 40 12.59 -7.81 19.90
N ALA A 41 11.34 -7.37 19.79
CA ALA A 41 10.32 -8.07 19.02
C ALA A 41 10.37 -7.73 17.52
N ILE A 42 11.15 -6.72 17.11
CA ILE A 42 11.34 -6.34 15.71
C ILE A 42 12.06 -7.47 14.97
N GLN A 43 11.50 -7.86 13.83
CA GLN A 43 12.05 -8.91 12.96
C GLN A 43 12.69 -8.29 11.72
N PRO A 44 13.88 -8.75 11.29
CA PRO A 44 14.41 -8.37 9.98
C PRO A 44 13.59 -9.02 8.87
N VAL A 45 13.59 -8.41 7.67
CA VAL A 45 13.03 -9.02 6.47
C VAL A 45 14.19 -9.32 5.52
N THR A 46 14.29 -10.57 5.06
CA THR A 46 15.45 -11.08 4.31
C THR A 46 15.61 -10.47 2.92
N ALA A 47 14.53 -9.96 2.33
CA ALA A 47 14.56 -9.24 1.06
C ALA A 47 13.35 -8.30 0.95
N PRO A 48 13.43 -7.20 0.18
CA PRO A 48 12.29 -6.32 -0.03
C PRO A 48 11.11 -7.10 -0.63
N ALA A 49 10.11 -7.35 0.19
CA ALA A 49 8.86 -7.98 -0.21
C ALA A 49 7.85 -6.94 -0.72
N ILE A 50 8.12 -5.65 -0.53
CA ILE A 50 7.21 -4.55 -0.83
C ILE A 50 7.82 -3.67 -1.91
N TYR A 51 7.12 -3.58 -3.04
CA TYR A 51 7.47 -2.71 -4.16
C TYR A 51 6.45 -1.58 -4.22
N ALA A 52 6.90 -0.35 -3.98
CA ALA A 52 6.08 0.85 -4.06
C ALA A 52 6.42 1.61 -5.34
N ALA A 53 5.40 2.05 -6.08
CA ALA A 53 5.59 2.85 -7.27
C ALA A 53 4.58 4.00 -7.37
N ASP A 54 5.03 5.13 -7.89
CA ASP A 54 4.20 6.27 -8.28
C ASP A 54 4.88 6.99 -9.46
N GLN A 55 4.11 7.69 -10.28
CA GLN A 55 4.63 8.54 -11.35
C GLN A 55 5.13 9.90 -10.84
N ASP A 56 4.64 10.37 -9.68
CA ASP A 56 5.09 11.63 -9.06
C ASP A 56 6.46 11.44 -8.39
N ALA A 57 7.49 11.97 -9.05
CA ALA A 57 8.87 11.96 -8.55
C ALA A 57 9.04 12.64 -7.17
N GLN A 58 8.22 13.64 -6.84
CA GLN A 58 8.25 14.22 -5.48
C GLN A 58 7.67 13.27 -4.44
N ALA A 59 6.56 12.58 -4.74
CA ALA A 59 5.99 11.57 -3.86
C ALA A 59 6.98 10.42 -3.62
N CYS A 60 7.62 9.90 -4.66
CA CYS A 60 8.64 8.87 -4.53
C CYS A 60 9.82 9.33 -3.67
N ARG A 61 10.33 10.55 -3.88
CA ARG A 61 11.43 11.10 -3.05
C ARG A 61 11.04 11.25 -1.58
N ARG A 62 9.81 11.70 -1.30
CA ARG A 62 9.27 11.77 0.08
C ARG A 62 9.21 10.37 0.70
N LEU A 63 8.65 9.39 -0.01
CA LEU A 63 8.56 8.01 0.47
C LEU A 63 9.94 7.40 0.73
N GLN A 64 10.90 7.59 -0.19
CA GLN A 64 12.28 7.12 0.00
C GLN A 64 12.94 7.73 1.24
N ARG A 65 12.68 9.01 1.54
CA ARG A 65 13.16 9.64 2.77
C ARG A 65 12.56 8.98 4.00
N CYS A 66 11.25 8.75 4.04
CA CYS A 66 10.60 8.07 5.15
C CYS A 66 11.11 6.63 5.33
N VAL A 67 11.31 5.89 4.23
CA VAL A 67 11.89 4.54 4.27
C VAL A 67 13.26 4.56 4.96
N ARG A 68 14.13 5.51 4.60
CA ARG A 68 15.45 5.66 5.23
C ARG A 68 15.39 6.13 6.68
N GLN A 69 14.46 7.04 7.01
CA GLN A 69 14.31 7.56 8.37
C GLN A 69 13.83 6.51 9.39
N HIS A 70 13.24 5.41 8.91
CA HIS A 70 12.66 4.36 9.75
C HIS A 70 13.34 3.00 9.57
N ASP A 71 14.51 2.95 8.92
CA ASP A 71 15.29 1.72 8.66
C ASP A 71 14.46 0.60 8.01
N LEU A 72 13.71 0.95 6.96
CA LEU A 72 12.83 0.07 6.20
C LEU A 72 13.36 -0.27 4.79
N GLN A 73 14.62 0.04 4.50
CA GLN A 73 15.27 -0.19 3.19
C GLN A 73 15.32 -1.68 2.83
N ASP A 74 15.40 -2.55 3.84
CA ASP A 74 15.39 -4.01 3.70
C ASP A 74 14.00 -4.56 3.33
N ALA A 75 12.94 -3.80 3.61
CA ALA A 75 11.55 -4.22 3.39
C ALA A 75 10.89 -3.56 2.17
N ILE A 76 11.27 -2.32 1.83
CA ILE A 76 10.59 -1.51 0.80
C ILE A 76 11.57 -1.06 -0.30
N THR A 77 11.24 -1.41 -1.54
CA THR A 77 11.85 -0.81 -2.74
C THR A 77 10.90 0.21 -3.35
N VAL A 78 11.39 1.43 -3.63
CA VAL A 78 10.58 2.51 -4.23
C VAL A 78 11.03 2.80 -5.66
N HIS A 79 10.10 2.79 -6.61
CA HIS A 79 10.32 3.12 -8.02
C HIS A 79 9.48 4.33 -8.44
N CYS A 80 10.10 5.29 -9.15
CA CYS A 80 9.37 6.38 -9.79
C CYS A 80 8.98 5.94 -11.20
N ARG A 81 7.77 5.40 -11.37
CA ARG A 81 7.30 4.75 -12.60
C ARG A 81 5.78 4.80 -12.70
N ASP A 82 5.26 4.92 -13.93
CA ASP A 82 3.82 4.85 -14.21
C ASP A 82 3.31 3.40 -14.07
N PHE A 83 2.26 3.20 -13.28
CA PHE A 83 1.57 1.93 -13.11
C PHE A 83 1.15 1.31 -14.45
N PHE A 84 0.73 2.11 -15.44
CA PHE A 84 0.30 1.59 -16.73
C PHE A 84 1.46 1.13 -17.61
N ALA A 85 2.68 1.64 -17.39
CA ALA A 85 3.85 1.37 -18.21
C ALA A 85 4.61 0.09 -17.83
N HIS A 86 4.28 -0.55 -16.69
CA HIS A 86 5.04 -1.71 -16.19
C HIS A 86 4.12 -2.78 -15.58
N GLY A 87 4.57 -4.04 -15.62
CA GLY A 87 3.88 -5.17 -14.98
C GLY A 87 4.32 -5.39 -13.53
N PRO A 88 3.96 -6.54 -12.93
CA PRO A 88 4.41 -6.91 -11.59
C PRO A 88 5.95 -6.89 -11.46
N PRO A 89 6.46 -6.67 -10.23
CA PRO A 89 7.89 -6.64 -9.97
C PRO A 89 8.58 -7.94 -10.43
N LYS A 90 9.75 -7.77 -11.02
CA LYS A 90 10.66 -8.85 -11.42
C LYS A 90 11.90 -8.81 -10.54
N VAL A 91 12.30 -9.95 -10.00
CA VAL A 91 13.55 -10.13 -9.26
C VAL A 91 14.46 -11.01 -10.09
N GLU A 92 15.68 -10.56 -10.35
CA GLU A 92 16.65 -11.28 -11.20
C GLU A 92 16.08 -11.67 -12.57
N GLY A 93 15.26 -10.79 -13.15
CA GLY A 93 14.61 -11.01 -14.45
C GLY A 93 13.41 -11.96 -14.42
N ARG A 94 13.13 -12.64 -13.30
CA ARG A 94 12.00 -13.55 -13.13
C ARG A 94 10.80 -12.83 -12.52
N LEU A 95 9.60 -13.16 -13.01
CA LEU A 95 8.36 -12.66 -12.41
C LEU A 95 8.20 -13.26 -11.01
N LEU A 96 7.89 -12.43 -10.02
CA LEU A 96 7.54 -12.92 -8.70
C LEU A 96 6.24 -13.73 -8.74
N SER A 97 6.16 -14.76 -7.89
CA SER A 97 4.91 -15.49 -7.64
C SER A 97 3.79 -14.51 -7.27
N PRO A 98 2.54 -14.79 -7.66
CA PRO A 98 1.43 -13.88 -7.38
C PRO A 98 1.33 -13.47 -5.90
N GLY A 99 1.39 -12.16 -5.67
CA GLY A 99 1.34 -11.54 -4.35
C GLY A 99 0.03 -10.80 -4.09
N LEU A 100 0.15 -9.65 -3.43
CA LEU A 100 -0.92 -8.69 -3.22
C LEU A 100 -0.55 -7.36 -3.88
N VAL A 101 -1.39 -6.86 -4.76
CA VAL A 101 -1.32 -5.49 -5.26
C VAL A 101 -2.32 -4.62 -4.48
N VAL A 102 -1.86 -3.46 -4.00
CA VAL A 102 -2.70 -2.50 -3.28
C VAL A 102 -2.70 -1.19 -4.05
N LEU A 103 -3.87 -0.70 -4.44
CA LEU A 103 -4.04 0.52 -5.21
C LEU A 103 -4.93 1.51 -4.46
N ASN A 104 -4.44 2.74 -4.36
CA ASN A 104 -5.17 3.90 -3.88
C ASN A 104 -5.15 5.00 -4.97
N PRO A 105 -5.82 4.79 -6.12
CA PRO A 105 -5.81 5.74 -7.22
C PRO A 105 -6.40 7.10 -6.81
N PRO A 106 -6.14 8.17 -7.57
CA PRO A 106 -6.68 9.49 -7.25
C PRO A 106 -8.22 9.50 -7.25
N TYR A 107 -8.78 10.22 -6.28
CA TYR A 107 -10.22 10.51 -6.16
C TYR A 107 -10.48 11.96 -5.73
N GLY A 108 -11.72 12.41 -5.90
CA GLY A 108 -12.16 13.75 -5.50
C GLY A 108 -11.43 14.87 -6.25
N ARG A 109 -11.09 15.96 -5.56
CA ARG A 109 -10.41 17.15 -6.14
C ARG A 109 -9.04 16.85 -6.77
N ARG A 110 -8.46 15.66 -6.55
CA ARG A 110 -7.21 15.22 -7.19
C ARG A 110 -7.38 14.80 -8.65
N LEU A 111 -8.62 14.76 -9.16
CA LEU A 111 -8.97 14.38 -10.53
C LEU A 111 -9.17 15.59 -11.46
N ILE A 112 -8.51 16.73 -11.19
CA ILE A 112 -8.61 17.95 -12.01
C ILE A 112 -7.38 18.04 -12.94
N PRO A 113 -7.53 18.32 -14.25
CA PRO A 113 -8.79 18.54 -14.99
C PRO A 113 -9.58 17.24 -15.16
N PRO A 114 -10.90 17.31 -15.41
CA PRO A 114 -11.78 16.16 -15.54
C PRO A 114 -11.42 15.36 -16.80
N LYS A 115 -10.35 14.56 -16.73
CA LYS A 115 -10.24 13.38 -17.58
C LYS A 115 -11.34 12.44 -17.10
N PRO A 116 -12.12 11.82 -18.00
CA PRO A 116 -13.29 11.05 -17.60
C PRO A 116 -12.85 9.97 -16.62
N THR A 117 -13.22 10.12 -15.35
CA THR A 117 -12.75 9.30 -14.22
C THR A 117 -13.09 7.82 -14.40
N LYS A 118 -14.17 7.56 -15.16
CA LYS A 118 -14.57 6.24 -15.68
C LYS A 118 -13.45 5.57 -16.48
N THR A 119 -12.68 6.32 -17.27
CA THR A 119 -11.56 5.79 -18.07
C THR A 119 -10.39 5.32 -17.21
N LEU A 120 -10.13 5.96 -16.06
CA LEU A 120 -9.03 5.54 -15.20
C LEU A 120 -9.30 4.16 -14.59
N TYR A 121 -10.46 3.97 -13.96
CA TYR A 121 -10.81 2.69 -13.33
C TYR A 121 -10.97 1.56 -14.37
N GLN A 122 -11.46 1.88 -15.58
CA GLN A 122 -11.47 0.94 -16.70
C GLN A 122 -10.04 0.55 -17.13
N ARG A 123 -9.13 1.51 -17.28
CA ARG A 123 -7.71 1.23 -17.59
C ARG A 123 -7.04 0.41 -16.51
N ILE A 124 -7.33 0.68 -15.23
CA ILE A 124 -6.84 -0.15 -14.11
C ILE A 124 -7.38 -1.58 -14.25
N SER A 125 -8.69 -1.75 -14.48
CA SER A 125 -9.30 -3.07 -14.68
C SER A 125 -8.63 -3.86 -15.82
N MET A 126 -8.41 -3.23 -16.97
CA MET A 126 -7.70 -3.85 -18.11
C MET A 126 -6.25 -4.24 -17.75
N LYS A 127 -5.51 -3.32 -17.10
CA LYS A 127 -4.13 -3.56 -16.68
C LYS A 127 -4.00 -4.72 -15.70
N LEU A 128 -4.91 -4.79 -14.72
CA LEU A 128 -4.95 -5.88 -13.75
C LEU A 128 -5.21 -7.23 -14.43
N ARG A 129 -6.15 -7.28 -15.38
CA ARG A 129 -6.45 -8.49 -16.17
C ARG A 129 -5.25 -8.96 -17.00
N GLN A 130 -4.53 -8.02 -17.60
CA GLN A 130 -3.41 -8.33 -18.49
C GLN A 130 -2.19 -8.82 -17.71
N ASP A 131 -1.80 -8.09 -16.67
CA ASP A 131 -0.46 -8.25 -16.11
C ASP A 131 -0.43 -8.86 -14.70
N PHE A 132 -1.54 -8.85 -13.96
CA PHE A 132 -1.61 -9.25 -12.55
C PHE A 132 -2.48 -10.49 -12.32
N GLN A 133 -2.59 -11.37 -13.31
CA GLN A 133 -3.36 -12.61 -13.20
C GLN A 133 -2.93 -13.47 -12.00
N GLY A 134 -3.90 -13.96 -11.23
CA GLY A 134 -3.67 -14.77 -10.04
C GLY A 134 -3.27 -13.99 -8.78
N TRP A 135 -2.95 -12.69 -8.89
CA TRP A 135 -2.63 -11.83 -7.74
C TRP A 135 -3.89 -11.50 -6.93
N ARG A 136 -3.72 -11.30 -5.63
CA ARG A 136 -4.74 -10.65 -4.80
C ARG A 136 -4.71 -9.15 -5.03
N ILE A 137 -5.86 -8.50 -4.93
CA ILE A 137 -6.01 -7.05 -5.10
C ILE A 137 -6.72 -6.45 -3.89
N ALA A 138 -6.27 -5.27 -3.47
CA ALA A 138 -7.02 -4.33 -2.66
C ALA A 138 -7.06 -2.98 -3.39
N LEU A 139 -8.25 -2.53 -3.80
CA LEU A 139 -8.45 -1.30 -4.58
C LEU A 139 -9.40 -0.37 -3.83
N ILE A 140 -8.94 0.86 -3.55
CA ILE A 140 -9.77 1.92 -2.95
C ILE A 140 -10.30 2.82 -4.07
N LEU A 141 -11.58 3.14 -4.04
CA LEU A 141 -12.21 4.08 -4.98
C LEU A 141 -13.41 4.80 -4.34
N PRO A 142 -13.93 5.88 -4.93
CA PRO A 142 -15.18 6.47 -4.47
C PRO A 142 -16.36 5.50 -4.56
N HIS A 143 -17.31 5.63 -3.64
CA HIS A 143 -18.44 4.71 -3.53
C HIS A 143 -19.28 4.59 -4.81
N ASN A 144 -19.49 5.72 -5.51
CA ASN A 144 -20.29 5.81 -6.74
C ASN A 144 -19.52 5.44 -8.03
N HIS A 145 -18.27 4.98 -7.93
CA HIS A 145 -17.40 4.73 -9.08
C HIS A 145 -17.11 3.24 -9.32
N LEU A 146 -17.93 2.33 -8.79
CA LEU A 146 -17.79 0.89 -9.02
C LEU A 146 -17.79 0.57 -10.53
N PRO A 147 -16.68 0.08 -11.09
CA PRO A 147 -16.64 -0.26 -12.51
C PRO A 147 -17.50 -1.50 -12.76
N GLY A 148 -18.32 -1.47 -13.82
CA GLY A 148 -19.24 -2.56 -14.17
C GLY A 148 -18.55 -3.88 -14.54
N HIS A 149 -17.28 -3.85 -14.93
CA HIS A 149 -16.48 -5.06 -15.19
C HIS A 149 -15.10 -4.97 -14.52
N LEU A 150 -14.89 -5.83 -13.53
CA LEU A 150 -13.62 -6.11 -12.89
C LEU A 150 -13.12 -7.49 -13.34
N PRO A 151 -11.81 -7.75 -13.39
CA PRO A 151 -11.27 -9.09 -13.71
C PRO A 151 -11.23 -9.99 -12.46
N PHE A 152 -12.15 -9.79 -11.52
CA PHE A 152 -12.26 -10.52 -10.27
C PHE A 152 -13.65 -10.31 -9.68
N ASN A 153 -14.11 -11.28 -8.88
CA ASN A 153 -15.30 -11.13 -8.04
C ASN A 153 -14.94 -10.34 -6.78
N PRO A 154 -15.47 -9.10 -6.60
CA PRO A 154 -15.06 -8.25 -5.50
C PRO A 154 -15.84 -8.54 -4.21
N THR A 155 -15.13 -8.63 -3.09
CA THR A 155 -15.70 -8.35 -1.76
C THR A 155 -15.57 -6.86 -1.48
N THR A 156 -16.66 -6.21 -1.08
CA THR A 156 -16.71 -4.76 -0.89
C THR A 156 -16.79 -4.41 0.60
N LYS A 157 -16.15 -3.32 0.99
CA LYS A 157 -16.28 -2.72 2.32
C LYS A 157 -16.36 -1.20 2.20
N ALA A 158 -17.44 -0.61 2.73
CA ALA A 158 -17.56 0.83 2.82
C ALA A 158 -16.56 1.39 3.85
N ILE A 159 -15.89 2.49 3.50
CA ILE A 159 -14.96 3.21 4.37
C ILE A 159 -15.18 4.72 4.21
N ILE A 160 -14.87 5.48 5.26
CA ILE A 160 -14.92 6.95 5.23
C ILE A 160 -13.50 7.48 5.41
N HIS A 161 -13.07 8.37 4.51
CA HIS A 161 -11.76 9.01 4.61
C HIS A 161 -11.89 10.52 4.43
N GLY A 162 -11.64 11.29 5.50
CA GLY A 162 -11.74 12.75 5.47
C GLY A 162 -13.13 13.27 5.09
N GLY A 163 -14.19 12.57 5.51
CA GLY A 163 -15.59 12.89 5.15
C GLY A 163 -16.04 12.39 3.77
N LEU A 164 -15.14 11.81 2.97
CA LEU A 164 -15.49 11.23 1.67
C LEU A 164 -15.90 9.75 1.83
N PRO A 165 -17.07 9.34 1.30
CA PRO A 165 -17.46 7.95 1.26
C PRO A 165 -16.69 7.22 0.13
N LEU A 166 -15.90 6.23 0.53
CA LEU A 166 -15.12 5.38 -0.36
C LEU A 166 -15.54 3.91 -0.20
N THR A 167 -15.13 3.09 -1.15
CA THR A 167 -15.27 1.64 -1.11
C THR A 167 -13.90 1.01 -1.27
N LEU A 168 -13.58 0.06 -0.38
CA LEU A 168 -12.49 -0.88 -0.56
C LEU A 168 -13.02 -2.13 -1.27
N LEU A 169 -12.44 -2.45 -2.42
CA LEU A 169 -12.66 -3.72 -3.11
C LEU A 169 -11.49 -4.64 -2.84
N THR A 170 -11.78 -5.89 -2.53
CA THR A 170 -10.78 -6.95 -2.41
C THR A 170 -11.18 -8.15 -3.23
N GLY A 171 -10.21 -8.92 -3.70
CA GLY A 171 -10.48 -10.11 -4.49
C GLY A 171 -9.20 -10.74 -5.00
N ARG A 172 -9.37 -11.74 -5.87
CA ARG A 172 -8.27 -12.38 -6.60
C ARG A 172 -8.52 -12.24 -8.09
N ILE A 173 -7.52 -11.73 -8.80
CA ILE A 173 -7.58 -11.51 -10.25
C ILE A 173 -7.62 -12.86 -10.94
N GLU A 174 -8.63 -13.04 -11.79
CA GLU A 174 -8.85 -14.26 -12.55
C GLU A 174 -7.64 -14.57 -13.43
N THR A 175 -7.21 -15.82 -13.41
CA THR A 175 -6.26 -16.35 -14.38
C THR A 175 -7.02 -16.71 -15.65
N ALA A 176 -6.55 -16.31 -16.82
CA ALA A 176 -7.13 -16.79 -18.05
C ALA A 176 -7.07 -18.33 -18.06
N SER A 177 -8.23 -18.97 -18.27
CA SER A 177 -8.28 -20.41 -18.54
C SER A 177 -7.37 -20.68 -19.73
N ARG A 178 -6.39 -21.58 -19.59
CA ARG A 178 -5.66 -22.10 -20.75
C ARG A 178 -6.70 -22.81 -21.63
N GLN A 179 -7.00 -22.22 -22.78
CA GLN A 179 -7.60 -22.95 -23.90
C GLN A 179 -6.53 -23.83 -24.55
#